data_AF-A0A7L2JEQ2-F1
#
_entry.id   AF-A0A7L2JEQ2-F1
#
_cell.length_a   1.000
_cell.length_b   1.000
_cell.length_c   1.000
_cell.angle_alpha   90.00
_cell.angle_beta   90.00
_cell.angle_gamma   90.00
#
_symmetry.space_group_name_H-M   'P 1'
#
loop_
_entity.id
_entity.type
_entity.pdbx_description
1 polymer ?
#
loop_
_entity_poly.entity_id
_entity_poly.type
_entity_poly.pdbx_seq_one_letter_code
_entity_poly.pdbx_strand_id
1 'polypeptide(L)'
;AQDFSVHQPQDKLSVAAGETLTLNCTTSGMVIIGGVRWLKGWGSGNKTIYDQREKDRYPRVMRAVDGSDSDFTIHIRNVQPEDTGTYYCVKFRKNDSGEDEFFQRGNGTEVSVHAKPSPLLLSGPEQRMKPGQSVSFSCTTGGFFPKEIVVKWFMNMDPLMAQQPQISEWRGKTYNMSSTVMVTLQKDYVRSQLICEVQHSTLQDPLRGSYQLSRVLRVPPAVQVHAEPSPVEVNKTVTFTCLVKEFYPANVSVSWLENGIEIKVPNVSQPSELRSGLFQLRSQVDVQATEEKNGSTITCMVVHDGQASTNSSAFLWISNMAQE
;
A
#
# COMPACT_ATOMS: atom_id res chain seq x y z
N ALA A 1 -52.95 30.56 22.72
CA ALA A 1 -52.93 29.61 21.58
C ALA A 1 -51.48 29.33 21.24
N GLN A 2 -51.12 28.10 20.89
CA GLN A 2 -49.72 27.73 20.65
C GLN A 2 -49.31 28.18 19.24
N ASP A 3 -48.34 29.09 19.16
CA ASP A 3 -47.80 29.56 17.88
C ASP A 3 -47.21 28.39 17.07
N PHE A 4 -47.35 28.46 15.75
CA PHE A 4 -46.76 27.47 14.86
C PHE A 4 -45.23 27.53 14.92
N SER A 5 -44.58 26.35 14.91
CA SER A 5 -43.14 26.25 14.93
C SER A 5 -42.63 25.10 14.08
N VAL A 6 -41.55 25.35 13.33
CA VAL A 6 -40.78 24.32 12.60
C VAL A 6 -39.59 23.90 13.46
N HIS A 7 -39.58 22.63 13.89
CA HIS A 7 -38.52 22.05 14.70
C HIS A 7 -37.54 21.26 13.83
N GLN A 8 -36.28 21.72 13.81
CA GLN A 8 -35.13 21.01 13.25
C GLN A 8 -34.11 20.79 14.36
N PRO A 9 -34.12 19.63 15.04
CA PRO A 9 -33.32 19.40 16.24
C PRO A 9 -31.83 19.12 15.97
N GLN A 10 -31.47 18.82 14.73
CA GLN A 10 -30.09 18.47 14.35
C GLN A 10 -29.34 19.73 13.90
N ASP A 11 -28.39 20.19 14.69
CA ASP A 11 -27.55 21.33 14.32
C ASP A 11 -26.48 20.93 13.30
N LYS A 12 -25.77 19.82 13.54
CA LYS A 12 -24.71 19.28 12.68
C LYS A 12 -24.82 17.77 12.52
N LEU A 13 -24.54 17.28 11.32
CA LEU A 13 -24.51 15.87 10.97
C LEU A 13 -23.27 15.52 10.16
N SER A 14 -22.66 14.40 10.51
CA SER A 14 -21.57 13.80 9.74
C SER A 14 -22.01 12.45 9.22
N VAL A 15 -21.84 12.19 7.92
CA VAL A 15 -22.31 10.98 7.24
C VAL A 15 -21.26 10.47 6.25
N ALA A 16 -21.11 9.15 6.16
CA ALA A 16 -20.18 8.58 5.21
C ALA A 16 -20.77 8.59 3.79
N ALA A 17 -19.92 8.79 2.78
CA ALA A 17 -20.34 8.71 1.39
C ALA A 17 -20.91 7.31 1.07
N GLY A 18 -22.01 7.27 0.32
CA GLY A 18 -22.77 6.05 0.02
C GLY A 18 -23.84 5.68 1.04
N GLU A 19 -23.78 6.21 2.27
CA GLU A 19 -24.81 5.97 3.29
C GLU A 19 -26.08 6.79 3.06
N THR A 20 -27.04 6.66 3.98
CA THR A 20 -28.30 7.42 3.97
C THR A 20 -28.26 8.52 5.03
N LEU A 21 -28.41 9.77 4.61
CA LEU A 21 -28.54 10.92 5.49
C LEU A 21 -30.01 11.08 5.91
N THR A 22 -30.25 11.30 7.20
CA THR A 22 -31.60 11.57 7.74
C THR A 22 -31.65 12.99 8.29
N LEU A 23 -32.54 13.81 7.72
CA LEU A 23 -32.77 15.19 8.12
C LEU A 23 -34.14 15.32 8.79
N ASN A 24 -34.14 15.56 10.09
CA ASN A 24 -35.34 15.62 10.92
C ASN A 24 -36.01 16.98 10.81
N CYS A 25 -37.32 16.95 10.56
CA CYS A 25 -38.16 18.13 10.64
C CYS A 25 -39.53 17.74 11.15
N THR A 26 -40.03 18.47 12.15
CA THR A 26 -41.42 18.33 12.62
C THR A 26 -42.04 19.70 12.79
N THR A 27 -43.36 19.79 12.67
CA THR A 27 -44.11 21.03 12.90
C THR A 27 -45.10 20.83 14.03
N SER A 28 -45.22 21.82 14.90
CA SER A 28 -46.20 21.83 16.00
C SER A 28 -46.97 23.14 16.02
N GLY A 29 -48.09 23.16 16.75
CA GLY A 29 -48.96 24.32 16.89
C GLY A 29 -50.12 24.28 15.89
N MET A 30 -50.55 25.44 15.41
CA MET A 30 -51.72 25.57 14.54
C MET A 30 -51.53 24.88 13.18
N VAL A 31 -52.59 24.32 12.61
CA VAL A 31 -52.54 23.75 11.26
C VAL A 31 -52.47 24.89 10.23
N ILE A 32 -51.36 24.96 9.50
CA ILE A 32 -51.15 25.94 8.42
C ILE A 32 -51.25 25.24 7.07
N ILE A 33 -52.18 25.69 6.24
CA ILE A 33 -52.37 25.20 4.87
C ILE A 33 -51.19 25.63 4.00
N GLY A 34 -50.51 24.65 3.41
CA GLY A 34 -49.36 24.86 2.53
C GLY A 34 -48.33 23.74 2.67
N GLY A 35 -47.43 23.63 1.69
CA GLY A 35 -46.46 22.54 1.62
C GLY A 35 -45.19 22.81 2.44
N VAL A 36 -44.40 21.75 2.61
CA VAL A 36 -43.03 21.83 3.14
C VAL A 36 -42.04 21.51 2.04
N ARG A 37 -40.94 22.27 1.98
CA ARG A 37 -39.79 22.00 1.12
C ARG A 37 -38.52 21.88 1.94
N TRP A 38 -37.59 21.05 1.47
CA TRP A 38 -36.22 21.06 1.95
C TRP A 38 -35.33 21.81 0.96
N LEU A 39 -34.64 22.84 1.46
CA LEU A 39 -33.70 23.65 0.69
C LEU A 39 -32.28 23.40 1.20
N LYS A 40 -31.32 23.30 0.27
CA LYS A 40 -29.89 23.37 0.57
C LYS A 40 -29.38 24.77 0.31
N GLY A 41 -28.71 25.36 1.29
CA GLY A 41 -28.31 26.76 1.27
C GLY A 41 -29.50 27.72 1.45
N TRP A 42 -29.19 29.01 1.46
CA TRP A 42 -30.19 30.08 1.64
C TRP A 42 -29.94 31.23 0.67
N GLY A 43 -30.95 32.09 0.46
CA GLY A 43 -30.86 33.23 -0.46
C GLY A 43 -30.95 32.84 -1.93
N SER A 44 -30.35 33.64 -2.82
CA SER A 44 -30.43 33.48 -4.29
C SER A 44 -29.76 32.21 -4.84
N GLY A 45 -28.86 31.60 -4.07
CA GLY A 45 -28.16 30.36 -4.44
C GLY A 45 -28.74 29.09 -3.82
N ASN A 46 -29.94 29.14 -3.22
CA ASN A 46 -30.55 27.96 -2.63
C ASN A 46 -30.94 26.92 -3.71
N LYS A 47 -30.94 25.65 -3.32
CA LYS A 47 -31.37 24.55 -4.19
C LYS A 47 -32.44 23.71 -3.49
N THR A 48 -33.58 23.51 -4.13
CA THR A 48 -34.59 22.57 -3.64
C THR A 48 -34.08 21.15 -3.73
N ILE A 49 -34.07 20.45 -2.59
CA ILE A 49 -33.66 19.05 -2.45
C ILE A 49 -34.85 18.11 -2.36
N TYR A 50 -35.98 18.61 -1.86
CA TYR A 50 -37.23 17.88 -1.83
C TYR A 50 -38.41 18.86 -1.83
N ASP A 51 -39.42 18.56 -2.64
CA ASP A 51 -40.72 19.23 -2.65
C ASP A 51 -41.82 18.17 -2.49
N GLN A 52 -42.72 18.39 -1.54
CA GLN A 52 -43.85 17.50 -1.28
C GLN A 52 -44.77 17.31 -2.50
N ARG A 53 -44.85 18.28 -3.41
CA ARG A 53 -45.68 18.22 -4.63
C ARG A 53 -44.98 17.57 -5.83
N GLU A 54 -43.64 17.62 -5.87
CA GLU A 54 -42.83 17.13 -6.99
C GLU A 54 -41.91 15.98 -6.55
N LYS A 55 -42.45 14.97 -5.86
CA LYS A 55 -41.66 13.89 -5.27
C LYS A 55 -40.80 13.15 -6.30
N ASP A 56 -41.34 12.89 -7.49
CA ASP A 56 -40.67 12.12 -8.55
C ASP A 56 -39.43 12.81 -9.12
N ARG A 57 -39.28 14.12 -8.87
CA ARG A 57 -38.10 14.90 -9.29
C ARG A 57 -36.86 14.61 -8.45
N TYR A 58 -37.02 13.97 -7.28
CA TYR A 58 -35.95 13.76 -6.30
C TYR A 58 -35.82 12.27 -5.94
N PRO A 59 -35.39 11.40 -6.87
CA PRO A 59 -35.43 9.94 -6.69
C PRO A 59 -34.53 9.41 -5.57
N ARG A 60 -33.55 10.20 -5.13
CA ARG A 60 -32.67 9.87 -4.00
C ARG A 60 -33.28 10.20 -2.64
N VAL A 61 -34.39 10.94 -2.60
CA VAL A 61 -34.98 11.50 -1.40
C VAL A 61 -36.35 10.90 -1.12
N MET A 62 -36.57 10.44 0.09
CA MET A 62 -37.84 9.85 0.52
C MET A 62 -38.26 10.42 1.87
N ARG A 63 -39.55 10.37 2.18
CA ARG A 63 -40.06 10.72 3.51
C ARG A 63 -39.79 9.58 4.49
N ALA A 64 -39.47 9.93 5.73
CA ALA A 64 -39.36 8.94 6.80
C ALA A 64 -40.73 8.36 7.18
N VAL A 65 -41.75 9.23 7.17
CA VAL A 65 -43.15 8.86 7.45
C VAL A 65 -44.01 9.33 6.28
N ASP A 66 -44.39 8.40 5.40
CA ASP A 66 -45.20 8.72 4.24
C ASP A 66 -46.59 9.25 4.66
N GLY A 67 -47.00 10.36 4.04
CA GLY A 67 -48.32 10.97 4.28
C GLY A 67 -48.49 11.71 5.60
N SER A 68 -47.47 11.81 6.46
CA SER A 68 -47.57 12.61 7.68
C SER A 68 -47.64 14.10 7.40
N ASP A 69 -48.57 14.79 8.07
CA ASP A 69 -48.81 16.24 8.01
C ASP A 69 -48.06 17.05 9.08
N SER A 70 -47.34 16.36 9.98
CA SER A 70 -46.64 16.98 11.11
C SER A 70 -45.16 16.59 11.21
N ASP A 71 -44.82 15.37 10.77
CA ASP A 71 -43.43 14.99 10.53
C ASP A 71 -43.10 15.37 9.09
N PHE A 72 -41.94 15.95 8.80
CA PHE A 72 -41.43 16.27 7.46
C PHE A 72 -39.98 15.80 7.26
N THR A 73 -39.55 14.83 8.07
CA THR A 73 -38.25 14.17 8.01
C THR A 73 -38.00 13.49 6.66
N ILE A 74 -36.80 13.67 6.10
CA ILE A 74 -36.41 13.05 4.83
C ILE A 74 -35.16 12.18 4.98
N HIS A 75 -35.08 11.16 4.14
CA HIS A 75 -33.92 10.31 3.93
C HIS A 75 -33.32 10.59 2.56
N ILE A 76 -32.03 10.93 2.50
CA ILE A 76 -31.27 11.11 1.25
C ILE A 76 -30.32 9.92 1.11
N ARG A 77 -30.58 9.05 0.13
CA ARG A 77 -29.79 7.84 -0.12
C ARG A 77 -28.54 8.13 -0.94
N ASN A 78 -27.54 7.26 -0.79
CA ASN A 78 -26.29 7.27 -1.55
C ASN A 78 -25.63 8.66 -1.51
N VAL A 79 -25.41 9.17 -0.30
CA VAL A 79 -24.87 10.51 -0.07
C VAL A 79 -23.51 10.67 -0.77
N GLN A 80 -23.30 11.80 -1.44
CA GLN A 80 -22.08 12.10 -2.16
C GLN A 80 -21.39 13.33 -1.53
N PRO A 81 -20.07 13.53 -1.74
CA PRO A 81 -19.36 14.72 -1.26
C PRO A 81 -20.06 16.06 -1.56
N GLU A 82 -20.74 16.17 -2.71
CA GLU A 82 -21.50 17.37 -3.10
C GLU A 82 -22.73 17.64 -2.23
N ASP A 83 -23.18 16.67 -1.44
CA ASP A 83 -24.28 16.84 -0.50
C ASP A 83 -23.84 17.61 0.76
N THR A 84 -22.55 17.89 0.94
CA THR A 84 -22.06 18.79 2.00
C THR A 84 -22.70 20.19 1.94
N GLY A 85 -23.23 20.69 3.06
CA GLY A 85 -23.82 22.02 3.17
C GLY A 85 -24.95 22.10 4.20
N THR A 86 -25.59 23.27 4.31
CA THR A 86 -26.67 23.48 5.29
C THR A 86 -28.05 23.25 4.69
N TYR A 87 -28.88 22.48 5.36
CA TYR A 87 -30.22 22.10 4.92
C TYR A 87 -31.31 22.71 5.81
N TYR A 88 -32.31 23.31 5.19
CA TYR A 88 -33.40 23.99 5.86
C TYR A 88 -34.73 23.34 5.52
N CYS A 89 -35.51 23.03 6.56
CA CYS A 89 -36.91 22.66 6.43
C CYS A 89 -37.74 23.94 6.41
N VAL A 90 -38.48 24.15 5.34
CA VAL A 90 -39.18 25.40 5.07
C VAL A 90 -40.66 25.15 4.89
N LYS A 91 -41.48 25.76 5.75
CA LYS A 91 -42.94 25.78 5.63
C LYS A 91 -43.36 26.96 4.77
N PHE A 92 -44.23 26.67 3.81
CA PHE A 92 -44.93 27.68 3.03
C PHE A 92 -46.41 27.71 3.44
N ARG A 93 -47.03 28.89 3.37
CA ARG A 93 -48.47 29.08 3.49
C ARG A 93 -49.06 29.44 2.13
N LYS A 94 -50.33 29.15 1.91
CA LYS A 94 -51.05 29.67 0.75
C LYS A 94 -51.45 31.12 0.98
N ASN A 95 -51.12 32.00 0.05
CA ASN A 95 -51.65 33.37 0.03
C ASN A 95 -53.05 33.41 -0.62
N ASP A 96 -53.66 34.60 -0.67
CA ASP A 96 -55.02 34.79 -1.20
C ASP A 96 -55.13 34.44 -2.69
N SER A 97 -54.02 34.50 -3.46
CA SER A 97 -53.95 34.07 -4.86
C SER A 97 -53.69 32.57 -5.03
N GLY A 98 -53.54 31.81 -3.94
CA GLY A 98 -53.27 30.38 -3.95
C GLY A 98 -51.82 30.00 -4.26
N GLU A 99 -50.90 30.96 -4.26
CA GLU A 99 -49.46 30.75 -4.41
C GLU A 99 -48.79 30.42 -3.07
N ASP A 100 -47.64 29.76 -3.13
CA ASP A 100 -46.87 29.42 -1.92
C ASP A 100 -46.02 30.61 -1.47
N GLU A 101 -46.35 31.17 -0.31
CA GLU A 101 -45.59 32.22 0.36
C GLU A 101 -44.74 31.63 1.49
N PHE A 102 -43.49 32.05 1.61
CA PHE A 102 -42.62 31.65 2.72
C PHE A 102 -43.29 32.00 4.06
N PHE A 103 -43.37 31.04 4.98
CA PHE A 103 -43.94 31.25 6.30
C PHE A 103 -42.87 31.20 7.40
N GLN A 104 -42.20 30.07 7.53
CA GLN A 104 -41.18 29.87 8.57
C GLN A 104 -40.17 28.81 8.11
N ARG A 105 -38.92 28.91 8.59
CA ARG A 105 -37.93 27.85 8.46
C ARG A 105 -37.46 27.36 9.82
N GLY A 106 -36.99 26.12 9.87
CA GLY A 106 -36.20 25.67 11.01
C GLY A 106 -34.80 26.28 11.02
N ASN A 107 -34.06 25.99 12.10
CA ASN A 107 -32.73 26.58 12.35
C ASN A 107 -31.69 26.21 11.29
N GLY A 108 -31.86 25.04 10.66
CA GLY A 108 -30.96 24.51 9.66
C GLY A 108 -30.02 23.44 10.23
N THR A 109 -29.66 22.48 9.39
CA THR A 109 -28.76 21.37 9.75
C THR A 109 -27.53 21.41 8.85
N GLU A 110 -26.35 21.61 9.43
CA GLU A 110 -25.07 21.56 8.72
C GLU A 110 -24.65 20.11 8.48
N VAL A 111 -24.51 19.71 7.23
CA VAL A 111 -24.14 18.34 6.83
C VAL A 111 -22.71 18.35 6.31
N SER A 112 -21.86 17.52 6.91
CA SER A 112 -20.52 17.19 6.41
C SER A 112 -20.47 15.75 5.91
N VAL A 113 -20.04 15.57 4.66
CA VAL A 113 -19.86 14.24 4.07
C VAL A 113 -18.39 13.85 4.16
N HIS A 114 -18.12 12.58 4.42
CA HIS A 114 -16.76 12.07 4.52
C HIS A 114 -16.62 10.69 3.86
N ALA A 115 -15.43 10.37 3.37
CA ALA A 115 -15.13 9.05 2.83
C ALA A 115 -13.75 8.59 3.31
N LYS A 116 -13.66 7.36 3.80
CA LYS A 116 -12.41 6.75 4.25
C LYS A 116 -11.58 6.29 3.05
N PRO A 117 -10.25 6.46 3.08
CA PRO A 117 -9.38 5.88 2.06
C PRO A 117 -9.51 4.35 2.04
N SER A 118 -9.41 3.77 0.84
CA SER A 118 -9.31 2.32 0.66
C SER A 118 -8.02 1.77 1.29
N PRO A 119 -7.92 0.43 1.50
CA PRO A 119 -6.66 -0.19 1.89
C PRO A 119 -5.50 0.22 0.96
N LEU A 120 -4.31 0.37 1.54
CA LEU A 120 -3.12 0.78 0.80
C LEU A 120 -2.62 -0.32 -0.13
N LEU A 121 -2.20 0.06 -1.33
CA LEU A 121 -1.50 -0.82 -2.26
C LEU A 121 -0.06 -0.33 -2.43
N LEU A 122 0.91 -1.17 -2.03
CA LEU A 122 2.33 -0.90 -2.22
C LEU A 122 2.90 -1.72 -3.37
N SER A 123 3.64 -1.06 -4.25
CA SER A 123 4.31 -1.68 -5.39
C SER A 123 5.79 -1.29 -5.43
N GLY A 124 6.61 -2.18 -5.98
CA GLY A 124 8.04 -1.98 -6.19
C GLY A 124 8.45 -2.47 -7.58
N PRO A 125 9.76 -2.51 -7.90
CA PRO A 125 10.23 -3.03 -9.17
C PRO A 125 9.90 -4.50 -9.35
N GLU A 126 9.61 -4.91 -10.59
CA GLU A 126 9.31 -6.32 -10.94
C GLU A 126 10.55 -7.21 -10.86
N GLN A 127 11.72 -6.65 -11.18
CA GLN A 127 12.99 -7.35 -11.17
C GLN A 127 13.78 -7.08 -9.89
N ARG A 128 14.55 -8.08 -9.46
CA ARG A 128 15.46 -7.93 -8.34
C ARG A 128 16.68 -7.09 -8.72
N MET A 129 17.11 -6.25 -7.79
CA MET A 129 18.15 -5.25 -7.95
C MET A 129 19.26 -5.46 -6.91
N LYS A 130 20.48 -5.07 -7.27
CA LYS A 130 21.70 -5.21 -6.46
C LYS A 130 21.82 -4.08 -5.43
N PRO A 131 22.56 -4.29 -4.33
CA PRO A 131 22.97 -3.21 -3.44
C PRO A 131 23.62 -2.04 -4.20
N GLY A 132 23.39 -0.82 -3.74
CA GLY A 132 23.85 0.43 -4.35
C GLY A 132 22.91 0.99 -5.42
N GLN A 133 21.96 0.21 -5.94
CA GLN A 133 20.99 0.71 -6.92
C GLN A 133 19.83 1.44 -6.24
N SER A 134 19.42 2.57 -6.82
CA SER A 134 18.24 3.34 -6.38
C SER A 134 17.00 2.90 -7.16
N VAL A 135 15.94 2.53 -6.45
CA VAL A 135 14.70 1.99 -7.02
C VAL A 135 13.48 2.74 -6.46
N SER A 136 12.42 2.82 -7.26
CA SER A 136 11.16 3.46 -6.86
C SER A 136 10.19 2.46 -6.23
N PHE A 137 9.49 2.92 -5.20
CA PHE A 137 8.33 2.26 -4.63
C PHE A 137 7.15 3.21 -4.63
N SER A 138 5.95 2.69 -4.89
CA SER A 138 4.72 3.46 -4.88
C SER A 138 3.76 2.97 -3.81
N CYS A 139 2.98 3.89 -3.26
CA CYS A 139 1.90 3.65 -2.30
C CYS A 139 0.67 4.37 -2.80
N THR A 140 -0.43 3.64 -3.01
CA THR A 140 -1.67 4.20 -3.53
C THR A 140 -2.86 3.87 -2.64
N THR A 141 -3.84 4.77 -2.62
CA THR A 141 -5.14 4.62 -1.97
C THR A 141 -6.18 5.45 -2.70
N GLY A 142 -7.46 5.13 -2.56
CA GLY A 142 -8.53 5.81 -3.29
C GLY A 142 -9.82 5.97 -2.53
N GLY A 143 -10.72 6.75 -3.13
CA GLY A 143 -12.09 6.94 -2.67
C GLY A 143 -12.24 7.75 -1.39
N PHE A 144 -11.26 8.56 -1.01
CA PHE A 144 -11.33 9.36 0.21
C PHE A 144 -11.88 10.76 -0.03
N PHE A 145 -12.43 11.35 1.02
CA PHE A 145 -12.90 12.73 1.07
C PHE A 145 -12.92 13.20 2.53
N PRO A 146 -12.41 14.40 2.88
CA PRO A 146 -11.99 15.51 2.02
C PRO A 146 -10.62 15.32 1.34
N LYS A 147 -10.09 16.34 0.66
CA LYS A 147 -8.87 16.24 -0.17
C LYS A 147 -7.60 16.12 0.67
N GLU A 148 -7.59 16.71 1.86
CA GLU A 148 -6.41 16.84 2.71
C GLU A 148 -5.97 15.48 3.26
N ILE A 149 -4.80 15.02 2.83
CA ILE A 149 -4.22 13.72 3.22
C ILE A 149 -2.72 13.89 3.45
N VAL A 150 -2.18 13.20 4.45
CA VAL A 150 -0.75 13.23 4.78
C VAL A 150 -0.16 11.85 4.59
N VAL A 151 0.97 11.77 3.89
CA VAL A 151 1.68 10.52 3.61
C VAL A 151 3.09 10.60 4.18
N LYS A 152 3.49 9.57 4.91
CA LYS A 152 4.83 9.43 5.48
C LYS A 152 5.41 8.08 5.08
N TRP A 153 6.69 8.06 4.77
CA TRP A 153 7.42 6.84 4.46
C TRP A 153 8.43 6.53 5.57
N PHE A 154 8.63 5.25 5.84
CA PHE A 154 9.59 4.78 6.82
C PHE A 154 10.36 3.57 6.28
N MET A 155 11.66 3.51 6.57
CA MET A 155 12.43 2.29 6.50
C MET A 155 12.44 1.66 7.89
N ASN A 156 11.70 0.56 8.06
CA ASN A 156 11.40 0.01 9.37
C ASN A 156 10.70 1.07 10.25
N MET A 157 11.44 1.76 11.11
CA MET A 157 10.94 2.85 11.96
C MET A 157 11.53 4.21 11.60
N ASP A 158 12.53 4.25 10.72
CA ASP A 158 13.27 5.47 10.40
C ASP A 158 12.55 6.25 9.29
N PRO A 159 12.25 7.55 9.48
CA PRO A 159 11.51 8.32 8.51
C PRO A 159 12.32 8.55 7.22
N LEU A 160 11.65 8.46 6.08
CA LEU A 160 12.20 8.74 4.76
C LEU A 160 11.59 10.01 4.19
N MET A 161 12.43 10.80 3.52
CA MET A 161 11.97 11.93 2.73
C MET A 161 11.41 11.44 1.40
N ALA A 162 10.17 11.81 1.10
CA ALA A 162 9.51 11.49 -0.16
C ALA A 162 8.96 12.77 -0.81
N GLN A 163 8.67 12.67 -2.10
CA GLN A 163 7.98 13.75 -2.82
C GLN A 163 6.55 13.89 -2.32
N GLN A 164 5.96 15.07 -2.53
CA GLN A 164 4.56 15.30 -2.21
C GLN A 164 3.66 14.31 -2.99
N PRO A 165 2.63 13.74 -2.35
CA PRO A 165 1.73 12.81 -3.00
C PRO A 165 0.98 13.49 -4.14
N GLN A 166 0.80 12.75 -5.22
CA GLN A 166 -0.07 13.16 -6.33
C GLN A 166 -1.50 12.80 -5.97
N ILE A 167 -2.39 13.80 -6.01
CA ILE A 167 -3.81 13.65 -5.69
C ILE A 167 -4.62 13.93 -6.96
N SER A 168 -5.46 12.98 -7.35
CA SER A 168 -6.36 13.11 -8.50
C SER A 168 -7.82 12.95 -8.06
N GLU A 169 -8.71 13.64 -8.76
CA GLU A 169 -10.15 13.50 -8.53
C GLU A 169 -10.66 12.21 -9.18
N TRP A 170 -11.53 11.50 -8.47
CA TRP A 170 -12.12 10.23 -8.84
C TRP A 170 -13.64 10.29 -8.63
N ARG A 171 -14.37 9.40 -9.32
CA ARG A 171 -15.84 9.32 -9.40
C ARG A 171 -16.57 9.89 -8.15
N GLY A 172 -17.58 10.74 -8.37
CA GLY A 172 -18.37 11.35 -7.29
C GLY A 172 -17.58 12.31 -6.40
N LYS A 173 -16.62 13.07 -6.96
CA LYS A 173 -15.74 14.02 -6.26
C LYS A 173 -15.03 13.44 -5.03
N THR A 174 -14.70 12.15 -5.11
CA THR A 174 -13.75 11.53 -4.18
C THR A 174 -12.34 11.71 -4.72
N TYR A 175 -11.32 11.42 -3.92
CA TYR A 175 -9.92 11.58 -4.31
C TYR A 175 -9.17 10.25 -4.28
N ASN A 176 -8.20 10.15 -5.18
CA ASN A 176 -7.19 9.11 -5.18
C ASN A 176 -5.82 9.73 -4.93
N MET A 177 -4.95 8.98 -4.25
CA MET A 177 -3.61 9.40 -3.88
C MET A 177 -2.58 8.38 -4.36
N SER A 178 -1.47 8.89 -4.89
CA SER A 178 -0.27 8.13 -5.21
C SER A 178 0.96 8.84 -4.68
N SER A 179 1.76 8.14 -3.88
CA SER A 179 3.05 8.63 -3.37
C SER A 179 4.17 7.70 -3.82
N THR A 180 5.32 8.28 -4.18
CA THR A 180 6.50 7.53 -4.62
C THR A 180 7.72 7.90 -3.78
N VAL A 181 8.49 6.91 -3.36
CA VAL A 181 9.77 7.09 -2.68
C VAL A 181 10.88 6.36 -3.42
N MET A 182 12.06 6.98 -3.49
CA MET A 182 13.27 6.37 -4.04
C MET A 182 14.13 5.83 -2.90
N VAL A 183 14.54 4.56 -2.98
CA VAL A 183 15.36 3.91 -1.96
C VAL A 183 16.60 3.33 -2.62
N THR A 184 17.77 3.70 -2.11
CA THR A 184 19.04 3.06 -2.47
C THR A 184 19.19 1.78 -1.66
N LEU A 185 19.14 0.63 -2.34
CA LEU A 185 19.18 -0.67 -1.69
C LEU A 185 20.55 -0.92 -1.05
N GLN A 186 20.54 -1.50 0.16
CA GLN A 186 21.75 -1.91 0.87
C GLN A 186 21.72 -3.40 1.17
N LYS A 187 22.89 -3.97 1.43
CA LYS A 187 23.05 -5.41 1.66
C LYS A 187 22.34 -5.89 2.93
N ASP A 188 22.28 -5.06 3.96
CA ASP A 188 21.64 -5.30 5.25
C ASP A 188 20.10 -5.13 5.20
N TYR A 189 19.54 -4.66 4.09
CA TYR A 189 18.09 -4.46 3.94
C TYR A 189 17.31 -5.75 3.64
N VAL A 190 17.94 -6.92 3.66
CA VAL A 190 17.28 -8.21 3.41
C VAL A 190 16.06 -8.42 4.31
N ARG A 191 16.12 -7.99 5.57
CA ARG A 191 15.01 -8.08 6.53
C ARG A 191 14.30 -6.76 6.77
N SER A 192 14.64 -5.72 6.00
CA SER A 192 14.02 -4.42 6.12
C SER A 192 12.68 -4.38 5.39
N GLN A 193 11.75 -3.61 5.97
CA GLN A 193 10.44 -3.34 5.40
C GLN A 193 10.26 -1.85 5.17
N LEU A 194 9.78 -1.51 3.98
CA LEU A 194 9.35 -0.16 3.65
C LEU A 194 7.91 0.01 4.10
N ILE A 195 7.62 1.06 4.86
CA ILE A 195 6.29 1.34 5.40
C ILE A 195 5.78 2.65 4.81
N CYS A 196 4.57 2.61 4.25
CA CYS A 196 3.79 3.79 3.90
C CYS A 196 2.73 3.99 4.97
N GLU A 197 2.72 5.16 5.61
CA GLU A 197 1.71 5.58 6.56
C GLU A 197 0.87 6.71 5.97
N VAL A 198 -0.45 6.55 5.99
CA VAL A 198 -1.41 7.52 5.47
C VAL A 198 -2.30 8.00 6.61
N GLN A 199 -2.30 9.31 6.82
CA GLN A 199 -3.14 10.00 7.79
C GLN A 199 -4.21 10.79 7.05
N HIS A 200 -5.45 10.66 7.50
CA HIS A 200 -6.61 11.32 6.92
C HIS A 200 -7.63 11.61 8.04
N SER A 201 -8.36 12.71 7.95
CA SER A 201 -9.26 13.18 9.03
C SER A 201 -10.39 12.20 9.39
N THR A 202 -10.70 11.25 8.49
CA THR A 202 -11.74 10.23 8.68
C THR A 202 -11.23 8.95 9.35
N LEU A 203 -9.93 8.87 9.62
CA LEU A 203 -9.29 7.72 10.25
C LEU A 203 -9.02 8.02 11.73
N GLN A 204 -9.36 7.07 12.61
CA GLN A 204 -8.96 7.13 14.01
C GLN A 204 -7.46 6.83 14.16
N ASP A 205 -7.01 5.79 13.47
CA ASP A 205 -5.60 5.39 13.39
C ASP A 205 -5.10 5.49 11.94
N PRO A 206 -3.84 5.90 11.72
CA PRO A 206 -3.26 5.93 10.38
C PRO A 206 -3.30 4.57 9.67
N LEU A 207 -3.59 4.57 8.37
CA LEU A 207 -3.41 3.37 7.56
C LEU A 207 -1.92 3.12 7.36
N ARG A 208 -1.48 1.87 7.58
CA ARG A 208 -0.09 1.45 7.38
C ARG A 208 -0.02 0.27 6.43
N GLY A 209 0.83 0.38 5.42
CA GLY A 209 1.13 -0.68 4.46
C GLY A 209 2.62 -0.96 4.45
N SER A 210 3.00 -2.24 4.41
CA SER A 210 4.39 -2.68 4.48
C SER A 210 4.81 -3.45 3.23
N TYR A 211 5.99 -3.15 2.69
CA TYR A 211 6.61 -3.86 1.57
C TYR A 211 7.97 -4.43 2.00
N GLN A 212 8.14 -5.75 1.90
CA GLN A 212 9.38 -6.42 2.27
C GLN A 212 10.45 -6.24 1.19
N LEU A 213 11.58 -5.60 1.51
CA LEU A 213 12.67 -5.38 0.54
C LEU A 213 13.32 -6.68 0.08
N SER A 214 13.18 -7.75 0.85
CA SER A 214 13.53 -9.13 0.50
C SER A 214 12.92 -9.62 -0.82
N ARG A 215 11.87 -8.98 -1.34
CA ARG A 215 11.24 -9.30 -2.63
C ARG A 215 12.02 -8.77 -3.82
N VAL A 216 12.71 -7.65 -3.66
CA VAL A 216 13.39 -6.93 -4.74
C VAL A 216 14.90 -6.89 -4.57
N LEU A 217 15.44 -7.20 -3.40
CA LEU A 217 16.88 -7.23 -3.19
C LEU A 217 17.49 -8.53 -3.71
N ARG A 218 18.62 -8.43 -4.42
CA ARG A 218 19.53 -9.54 -4.72
C ARG A 218 20.95 -9.16 -4.31
N VAL A 219 21.52 -9.89 -3.36
CA VAL A 219 22.92 -9.74 -2.96
C VAL A 219 23.74 -10.83 -3.65
N PRO A 220 24.63 -10.50 -4.60
CA PRO A 220 25.49 -11.48 -5.26
C PRO A 220 26.48 -12.12 -4.26
N PRO A 221 26.84 -13.40 -4.43
CA PRO A 221 27.81 -14.07 -3.57
C PRO A 221 29.24 -13.58 -3.80
N ALA A 222 30.05 -13.63 -2.74
CA ALA A 222 31.50 -13.68 -2.86
C ALA A 222 31.96 -15.15 -2.86
N VAL A 223 32.73 -15.56 -3.87
CA VAL A 223 33.19 -16.95 -4.02
C VAL A 223 34.69 -17.04 -3.76
N GLN A 224 35.10 -17.97 -2.91
CA GLN A 224 36.50 -18.24 -2.58
C GLN A 224 36.76 -19.74 -2.59
N VAL A 225 37.86 -20.16 -3.24
CA VAL A 225 38.30 -21.57 -3.24
C VAL A 225 39.63 -21.68 -2.52
N HIS A 226 39.74 -22.66 -1.63
CA HIS A 226 40.97 -23.01 -0.92
C HIS A 226 41.24 -24.51 -1.03
N ALA A 227 42.51 -24.89 -1.03
CA ALA A 227 42.97 -26.27 -1.12
C ALA A 227 43.75 -26.63 0.15
N GLU A 228 43.39 -27.74 0.81
CA GLU A 228 44.06 -28.23 2.01
C GLU A 228 44.20 -29.77 1.95
N PRO A 229 45.41 -30.34 2.16
CA PRO A 229 46.71 -29.64 2.20
C PRO A 229 47.14 -29.13 0.81
N SER A 230 47.96 -28.09 0.78
CA SER A 230 48.58 -27.58 -0.45
C SER A 230 49.96 -26.96 -0.12
N PRO A 231 51.08 -27.45 -0.70
CA PRO A 231 51.17 -28.57 -1.64
C PRO A 231 50.92 -29.94 -0.97
N VAL A 232 50.59 -30.96 -1.77
CA VAL A 232 50.21 -32.32 -1.33
C VAL A 232 51.19 -33.38 -1.84
N GLU A 233 51.36 -34.49 -1.14
CA GLU A 233 52.14 -35.62 -1.65
C GLU A 233 51.44 -36.36 -2.82
N VAL A 234 52.23 -36.99 -3.70
CA VAL A 234 51.71 -37.80 -4.83
C VAL A 234 50.80 -38.91 -4.30
N ASN A 235 49.70 -39.16 -5.03
CA ASN A 235 48.68 -40.16 -4.71
C ASN A 235 47.91 -39.94 -3.40
N LYS A 236 48.12 -38.81 -2.71
CA LYS A 236 47.24 -38.38 -1.62
C LYS A 236 46.08 -37.56 -2.17
N THR A 237 45.07 -37.38 -1.32
CA THR A 237 43.87 -36.62 -1.65
C THR A 237 43.99 -35.19 -1.13
N VAL A 238 43.60 -34.22 -1.95
CA VAL A 238 43.43 -32.81 -1.57
C VAL A 238 41.96 -32.49 -1.49
N THR A 239 41.54 -31.83 -0.42
CA THR A 239 40.19 -31.30 -0.30
C THR A 239 40.17 -29.86 -0.78
N PHE A 240 39.44 -29.61 -1.86
CA PHE A 240 39.10 -28.26 -2.30
C PHE A 240 37.82 -27.82 -1.63
N THR A 241 37.84 -26.66 -0.98
CA THR A 241 36.69 -26.07 -0.30
C THR A 241 36.28 -24.78 -1.01
N CYS A 242 35.05 -24.73 -1.50
CA CYS A 242 34.42 -23.54 -2.04
C CYS A 242 33.53 -22.88 -0.97
N LEU A 243 33.86 -21.65 -0.61
CA LEU A 243 33.09 -20.81 0.27
C LEU A 243 32.31 -19.79 -0.56
N VAL A 244 31.00 -19.95 -0.59
CA VAL A 244 30.06 -19.01 -1.22
C VAL A 244 29.46 -18.17 -0.09
N LYS A 245 29.87 -16.91 0.01
CA LYS A 245 29.62 -16.05 1.17
C LYS A 245 28.61 -14.96 0.86
N GLU A 246 27.76 -14.69 1.84
CA GLU A 246 26.95 -13.48 1.99
C GLU A 246 26.04 -13.12 0.79
N PHE A 247 25.22 -14.07 0.34
CA PHE A 247 24.31 -13.89 -0.80
C PHE A 247 22.83 -13.92 -0.40
N TYR A 248 21.96 -13.39 -1.26
CA TYR A 248 20.51 -13.47 -1.10
C TYR A 248 19.82 -13.29 -2.47
N PRO A 249 18.78 -14.06 -2.84
CA PRO A 249 18.08 -15.08 -2.04
C PRO A 249 18.87 -16.39 -1.93
N ALA A 250 18.32 -17.38 -1.23
CA ALA A 250 18.96 -18.69 -1.01
C ALA A 250 19.15 -19.54 -2.27
N ASN A 251 18.49 -19.21 -3.39
CA ASN A 251 18.56 -19.98 -4.63
C ASN A 251 19.96 -19.90 -5.25
N VAL A 252 20.75 -20.96 -5.08
CA VAL A 252 22.12 -21.07 -5.57
C VAL A 252 22.41 -22.50 -6.00
N SER A 253 23.20 -22.67 -7.05
CA SER A 253 23.77 -23.95 -7.47
C SER A 253 25.28 -23.84 -7.61
N VAL A 254 25.98 -24.90 -7.20
CA VAL A 254 27.44 -24.99 -7.27
C VAL A 254 27.83 -26.19 -8.11
N SER A 255 28.73 -25.97 -9.07
CA SER A 255 29.39 -27.02 -9.85
C SER A 255 30.90 -26.91 -9.72
N TRP A 256 31.58 -28.05 -9.77
CA TRP A 256 33.04 -28.14 -9.72
C TRP A 256 33.59 -28.53 -11.07
N LEU A 257 34.69 -27.92 -11.48
CA LEU A 257 35.35 -28.18 -12.77
C LEU A 257 36.85 -28.40 -12.55
N GLU A 258 37.42 -29.42 -13.18
CA GLU A 258 38.86 -29.65 -13.30
C GLU A 258 39.27 -29.31 -14.74
N ASN A 259 40.10 -28.27 -14.92
CA ASN A 259 40.52 -27.80 -16.24
C ASN A 259 39.36 -27.54 -17.21
N GLY A 260 38.20 -27.13 -16.69
CA GLY A 260 36.97 -26.87 -17.45
C GLY A 260 36.04 -28.08 -17.63
N ILE A 261 36.41 -29.26 -17.14
CA ILE A 261 35.60 -30.49 -17.22
C ILE A 261 34.87 -30.70 -15.89
N GLU A 262 33.57 -30.96 -15.94
CA GLU A 262 32.73 -31.09 -14.75
C GLU A 262 33.08 -32.31 -13.89
N ILE A 263 33.21 -32.08 -12.58
CA ILE A 263 33.42 -33.12 -11.57
C ILE A 263 32.07 -33.48 -10.96
N LYS A 264 31.70 -34.77 -11.01
CA LYS A 264 30.49 -35.26 -10.35
C LYS A 264 30.69 -35.33 -8.85
N VAL A 265 29.98 -34.48 -8.11
CA VAL A 265 30.00 -34.47 -6.64
C VAL A 265 28.73 -35.17 -6.12
N PRO A 266 28.85 -36.14 -5.19
CA PRO A 266 27.72 -36.96 -4.75
C PRO A 266 26.69 -36.20 -3.91
N ASN A 267 27.12 -35.15 -3.19
CA ASN A 267 26.26 -34.40 -2.26
C ASN A 267 26.10 -32.94 -2.70
N VAL A 268 24.85 -32.50 -2.80
CA VAL A 268 24.50 -31.09 -3.03
C VAL A 268 24.52 -30.36 -1.69
N SER A 269 25.43 -29.40 -1.54
CA SER A 269 25.52 -28.56 -0.34
C SER A 269 24.30 -27.63 -0.25
N GLN A 270 23.70 -27.50 0.93
CA GLN A 270 22.59 -26.57 1.15
C GLN A 270 23.09 -25.25 1.78
N PRO A 271 22.50 -24.10 1.38
CA PRO A 271 22.78 -22.82 2.03
C PRO A 271 22.34 -22.80 3.49
N SER A 272 23.11 -22.11 4.32
CA SER A 272 22.77 -21.78 5.71
C SER A 272 22.54 -20.27 5.84
N GLU A 273 21.52 -19.88 6.60
CA GLU A 273 21.21 -18.47 6.83
C GLU A 273 22.05 -17.91 7.99
N LEU A 274 22.60 -16.72 7.78
CA LEU A 274 23.33 -15.94 8.77
C LEU A 274 22.38 -15.07 9.59
N ARG A 275 22.87 -14.56 10.73
CA ARG A 275 22.09 -13.60 11.55
C ARG A 275 21.68 -12.34 10.79
N SER A 276 22.44 -11.95 9.76
CA SER A 276 22.12 -10.82 8.88
C SER A 276 20.97 -11.08 7.90
N GLY A 277 20.48 -12.32 7.79
CA GLY A 277 19.49 -12.74 6.79
C GLY A 277 20.10 -13.13 5.43
N LEU A 278 21.41 -12.95 5.27
CA LEU A 278 22.15 -13.44 4.11
C LEU A 278 22.44 -14.92 4.25
N PHE A 279 22.73 -15.58 3.14
CA PHE A 279 23.08 -16.98 3.08
C PHE A 279 24.58 -17.17 2.86
N GLN A 280 25.08 -18.30 3.34
CA GLN A 280 26.40 -18.82 3.01
C GLN A 280 26.29 -20.31 2.68
N LEU A 281 27.20 -20.81 1.84
CA LEU A 281 27.27 -22.21 1.47
C LEU A 281 28.74 -22.63 1.42
N ARG A 282 29.03 -23.83 1.94
CA ARG A 282 30.33 -24.49 1.86
C ARG A 282 30.16 -25.76 1.05
N SER A 283 30.86 -25.86 -0.07
CA SER A 283 30.94 -27.08 -0.88
C SER A 283 32.37 -27.60 -0.88
N GLN A 284 32.55 -28.92 -0.92
CA GLN A 284 33.86 -29.55 -0.93
C GLN A 284 33.93 -30.62 -2.02
N VAL A 285 35.10 -30.74 -2.64
CA VAL A 285 35.42 -31.83 -3.56
C VAL A 285 36.82 -32.35 -3.24
N ASP A 286 36.93 -33.67 -3.17
CA ASP A 286 38.18 -34.37 -2.94
C ASP A 286 38.76 -34.81 -4.28
N VAL A 287 40.03 -34.44 -4.53
CA VAL A 287 40.75 -34.76 -5.77
C VAL A 287 42.03 -35.50 -5.41
N GLN A 288 42.25 -36.66 -6.02
CA GLN A 288 43.50 -37.41 -5.88
C GLN A 288 44.60 -36.75 -6.71
N ALA A 289 45.76 -36.52 -6.08
CA ALA A 289 46.91 -35.84 -6.66
C ALA A 289 47.81 -36.81 -7.45
N THR A 290 47.42 -37.15 -8.67
CA THR A 290 48.27 -37.89 -9.61
C THR A 290 49.26 -36.93 -10.30
N GLU A 291 50.39 -37.45 -10.78
CA GLU A 291 51.42 -36.63 -11.46
C GLU A 291 50.83 -35.84 -12.65
N GLU A 292 49.93 -36.45 -13.41
CA GLU A 292 49.19 -35.85 -14.53
C GLU A 292 48.33 -34.66 -14.12
N LYS A 293 47.89 -34.61 -12.86
CA LYS A 293 47.02 -33.56 -12.33
C LYS A 293 47.80 -32.41 -11.72
N ASN A 294 49.13 -32.48 -11.61
CA ASN A 294 49.93 -31.39 -11.05
C ASN A 294 49.77 -30.10 -11.89
N GLY A 295 49.39 -29.01 -11.24
CA GLY A 295 49.05 -27.73 -11.90
C GLY A 295 47.61 -27.64 -12.41
N SER A 296 46.76 -28.66 -12.19
CA SER A 296 45.35 -28.61 -12.59
C SER A 296 44.60 -27.47 -11.89
N THR A 297 43.75 -26.80 -12.65
CA THR A 297 42.88 -25.73 -12.14
C THR A 297 41.56 -26.31 -11.68
N ILE A 298 41.31 -26.26 -10.37
CA ILE A 298 40.04 -26.66 -9.78
C ILE A 298 39.18 -25.41 -9.57
N THR A 299 38.05 -25.36 -10.28
CA THR A 299 37.15 -24.19 -10.32
C THR A 299 35.83 -24.52 -9.65
N CYS A 300 35.41 -23.65 -8.74
CA CYS A 300 34.04 -23.63 -8.21
C CYS A 300 33.23 -22.62 -9.00
N MET A 301 32.22 -23.09 -9.73
CA MET A 301 31.29 -22.28 -10.49
C MET A 301 29.95 -22.18 -9.76
N VAL A 302 29.45 -20.96 -9.62
CA VAL A 302 28.27 -20.63 -8.83
C VAL A 302 27.27 -19.89 -9.69
N VAL A 303 26.05 -20.42 -9.79
CA VAL A 303 24.90 -19.73 -10.39
C VAL A 303 23.97 -19.32 -9.26
N HIS A 304 23.71 -18.02 -9.14
CA HIS A 304 22.90 -17.45 -8.07
C HIS A 304 21.67 -16.78 -8.65
N ASP A 305 20.48 -17.19 -8.20
CA ASP A 305 19.20 -16.59 -8.57
C ASP A 305 18.99 -16.41 -10.09
N GLY A 306 19.39 -17.43 -10.86
CA GLY A 306 19.29 -17.48 -12.32
C GLY A 306 20.18 -16.46 -13.06
N GLN A 307 21.17 -15.87 -12.39
CA GLN A 307 22.11 -14.93 -12.99
C GLN A 307 23.28 -15.63 -13.70
N ALA A 308 24.04 -14.86 -14.47
CA ALA A 308 25.31 -15.33 -15.02
C ALA A 308 26.21 -15.89 -13.91
N SER A 309 26.90 -16.99 -14.21
CA SER A 309 27.72 -17.69 -13.24
C SER A 309 28.90 -16.81 -12.78
N THR A 310 29.22 -16.87 -11.49
CA THR A 310 30.47 -16.35 -10.92
C THR A 310 31.33 -17.53 -10.48
N ASN A 311 32.65 -17.38 -10.49
CA ASN A 311 33.55 -18.49 -10.16
C ASN A 311 34.80 -18.01 -9.41
N SER A 312 35.47 -18.98 -8.81
CA SER A 312 36.80 -18.84 -8.22
C SER A 312 37.52 -20.17 -8.37
N SER A 313 38.85 -20.13 -8.43
CA SER A 313 39.67 -21.31 -8.71
C SER A 313 40.87 -21.37 -7.78
N ALA A 314 41.34 -22.59 -7.54
CA ALA A 314 42.61 -22.87 -6.90
C ALA A 314 43.36 -23.94 -7.71
N PHE A 315 44.66 -24.03 -7.52
CA PHE A 315 45.51 -24.98 -8.23
C PHE A 315 45.84 -26.18 -7.35
N LEU A 316 45.91 -27.36 -7.97
CA LEU A 316 46.46 -28.56 -7.35
C LEU A 316 47.98 -28.54 -7.50
N TRP A 317 48.72 -28.50 -6.39
CA TRP A 317 50.17 -28.54 -6.38
C TRP A 317 50.70 -29.74 -5.62
N ILE A 318 51.59 -30.50 -6.25
CA ILE A 318 52.26 -31.65 -5.63
C ILE A 318 53.59 -31.22 -5.00
N SER A 319 53.85 -31.62 -3.77
CA SER A 319 55.13 -31.43 -3.08
C SER A 319 56.19 -32.39 -3.65
N ASN A 320 57.39 -31.86 -3.95
CA ASN A 320 58.55 -32.58 -4.50
C ASN A 320 58.34 -33.22 -5.89
N MET A 321 58.53 -32.43 -6.95
CA MET A 321 58.84 -32.91 -8.30
C MET A 321 60.33 -32.70 -8.64
N ALA A 322 61.23 -32.69 -7.65
CA ALA A 322 62.66 -32.45 -7.86
C ALA A 322 63.49 -33.59 -7.27
N GLN A 323 63.84 -34.57 -8.11
CA GLN A 323 65.21 -34.92 -8.52
C GLN A 323 65.27 -36.36 -9.07
N GLU A 324 65.16 -36.49 -10.39
CA GLU A 324 66.01 -37.39 -11.20
C GLU A 324 66.51 -36.62 -12.42
#